data_AF-A0A7J8HEB1-F1
#
_entry.id   AF-A0A7J8HEB1-F1
#
_cell.length_a   1.000
_cell.length_b   1.000
_cell.length_c   1.000
_cell.angle_alpha   90.00
_cell.angle_beta   90.00
_cell.angle_gamma   90.00
#
_symmetry.space_group_name_H-M   'P 1'
#
loop_
_entity.id
_entity.type
_entity.pdbx_description
1 polymer ?
#
loop_
_entity_poly.entity_id
_entity_poly.type
_entity_poly.pdbx_seq_one_letter_code
_entity_poly.pdbx_strand_id
1 'polypeptide(L)'
;MGYSTRAAKQALHQAGGDLDVALKILLSDPHMWWLSDSNAETNNHQESPSQKDIEQLVYMGFDPVAAKAALRVFGGNVQLAAQTLAHNGGSLPADLQLAVEEAPSTPATSPSDSAGTSSASADEDMETEAVNEILEDIPEHEEDYLDSTLEDEEIIIAEYLSYVENIKSATKRN
;
A
#
# COMPACT_ATOMS: atom_id res chain seq x y z
N MET A 1 -0.65 8.61 17.39
CA MET A 1 -0.71 9.36 16.11
C MET A 1 0.50 9.15 15.22
N GLY A 2 1.59 8.51 15.68
CA GLY A 2 2.66 8.04 14.79
C GLY A 2 3.65 9.10 14.29
N TYR A 3 3.48 10.36 14.70
CA TYR A 3 4.38 11.46 14.36
C TYR A 3 5.60 11.51 15.29
N SER A 4 6.75 11.97 14.78
CA SER A 4 7.99 12.09 15.57
C SER A 4 7.85 13.12 16.70
N THR A 5 8.64 12.95 17.77
CA THR A 5 8.55 13.84 18.93
C THR A 5 9.02 15.25 18.60
N ARG A 6 10.03 15.39 17.73
CA ARG A 6 10.45 16.67 17.13
C ARG A 6 9.36 17.35 16.34
N ALA A 7 8.72 16.63 15.42
CA ALA A 7 7.68 17.20 14.56
C ALA A 7 6.48 17.66 15.41
N ALA A 8 6.05 16.83 16.38
CA ALA A 8 4.99 17.19 17.31
C ALA A 8 5.37 18.41 18.17
N LYS A 9 6.59 18.45 18.71
CA LYS A 9 7.08 19.58 19.52
C LYS A 9 7.15 20.88 18.71
N GLN A 10 7.61 20.81 17.47
CA GLN A 10 7.70 21.96 16.58
C GLN A 10 6.32 22.47 16.17
N ALA A 11 5.39 21.58 15.83
CA ALA A 11 4.00 21.93 15.55
C ALA A 11 3.31 22.56 16.77
N LEU A 12 3.53 22.00 17.97
CA LEU A 12 2.97 22.52 19.22
C LEU A 12 3.53 23.91 19.58
N HIS A 13 4.82 24.13 19.32
CA HIS A 13 5.47 25.41 19.53
C HIS A 13 4.91 26.48 18.58
N GLN A 14 4.66 26.14 17.32
CA GLN A 14 4.03 27.05 16.35
C GLN A 14 2.55 27.32 16.67
N ALA A 15 1.86 26.33 17.22
CA ALA A 15 0.46 26.44 17.63
C ALA A 15 0.26 27.11 19.00
N GLY A 16 1.33 27.52 19.69
CA GLY A 16 1.23 28.16 21.01
C GLY A 16 0.66 27.24 22.10
N GLY A 17 0.78 25.91 21.93
CA GLY A 17 0.25 24.92 22.86
C GLY A 17 -1.16 24.41 22.55
N ASP A 18 -1.80 24.88 21.48
CA ASP A 18 -3.09 24.35 21.02
C ASP A 18 -2.90 23.07 20.19
N LEU A 19 -3.51 21.97 20.64
CA LEU A 19 -3.35 20.66 20.00
C LEU A 19 -4.03 20.58 18.62
N ASP A 20 -5.21 21.17 18.46
CA ASP A 20 -5.97 21.09 17.20
C ASP A 20 -5.27 21.90 16.11
N VAL A 21 -4.76 23.07 16.48
CA VAL A 21 -3.94 23.90 15.58
C VAL A 21 -2.61 23.22 15.26
N ALA A 22 -1.98 22.57 16.24
CA ALA A 22 -0.74 21.83 16.02
C ALA A 22 -0.95 20.67 15.04
N LEU A 23 -2.03 19.90 15.17
CA LEU A 23 -2.35 18.81 14.24
C LEU A 23 -2.64 19.34 12.84
N LYS A 24 -3.34 20.47 12.72
CA LYS A 24 -3.58 21.11 11.43
C LYS A 24 -2.29 21.56 10.75
N ILE A 25 -1.37 22.17 11.50
CA ILE A 25 -0.04 22.57 10.99
C ILE A 25 0.75 21.34 10.57
N LEU A 26 0.75 20.30 11.40
CA LEU A 26 1.43 19.04 11.12
C LEU A 26 0.88 18.40 9.84
N LEU A 27 -0.44 18.39 9.64
CA LEU A 27 -1.07 17.84 8.45
C LEU A 27 -0.86 18.68 7.19
N SER A 28 -0.63 19.99 7.36
CA SER A 28 -0.38 20.92 6.26
C SER A 28 1.04 20.85 5.72
N ASP A 29 1.98 20.35 6.52
CA ASP A 29 3.40 20.22 6.15
C ASP A 29 3.87 18.75 6.26
N PRO A 30 3.67 17.95 5.18
CA PRO A 30 4.13 16.56 5.12
C PRO A 30 5.64 16.42 5.32
N HIS A 31 6.42 17.47 5.01
CA HIS A 31 7.87 17.44 5.21
C HIS A 31 8.28 17.33 6.67
N MET A 32 7.44 17.80 7.59
CA MET A 32 7.70 17.66 9.02
C MET A 32 7.57 16.22 9.51
N TRP A 33 6.81 15.36 8.82
CA TRP A 33 6.64 13.96 9.24
C TRP A 33 7.93 13.15 9.10
N TRP A 34 8.83 13.59 8.22
CA TRP A 34 10.11 12.95 7.93
C TRP A 34 11.26 13.44 8.81
N LEU A 35 11.01 14.42 9.69
CA LEU A 35 11.99 14.85 10.69
C LEU A 35 12.14 13.75 11.76
N SER A 36 12.95 12.75 11.47
CA SER A 36 13.33 11.70 12.42
C SER A 36 14.08 12.29 13.61
N ASP A 37 13.77 11.77 14.79
CA ASP A 37 14.56 11.95 16.01
C ASP A 37 15.85 11.14 15.88
N SER A 38 16.76 11.52 14.99
CA SER A 38 18.07 10.85 14.82
C SER A 38 19.03 11.08 16.00
N ASN A 39 18.50 11.46 17.18
CA ASN A 39 19.26 11.51 18.42
C ASN A 39 18.31 11.23 19.60
N ALA A 40 18.04 9.96 19.82
CA ALA A 40 17.86 9.39 21.15
C ALA A 40 18.57 8.04 21.13
N GLU A 41 19.84 8.05 21.55
CA GLU A 41 20.60 6.85 21.81
C GLU A 41 19.86 5.95 22.81
N THR A 42 19.18 4.91 22.35
CA THR A 42 19.15 3.60 23.02
C THR A 42 18.84 2.50 22.00
N ASN A 43 19.81 1.61 21.80
CA ASN A 43 19.70 0.28 21.20
C ASN A 43 19.51 0.21 19.68
N ASN A 44 20.62 0.01 18.96
CA ASN A 44 20.95 -1.14 18.10
C ASN A 44 19.84 -2.08 17.60
N HIS A 45 18.68 -1.55 17.25
CA HIS A 45 17.77 -2.23 16.36
C HIS A 45 17.48 -1.28 15.20
N GLN A 46 18.30 -1.43 14.17
CA GLN A 46 17.77 -1.45 12.82
C GLN A 46 16.74 -2.60 12.80
N GLU A 47 15.56 -2.37 13.41
CA GLU A 47 14.48 -3.35 13.46
C GLU A 47 14.13 -3.58 12.01
N SER A 48 14.60 -4.73 11.51
CA SER A 48 14.06 -5.35 10.33
C SER A 48 12.55 -5.14 10.41
N PRO A 49 11.91 -4.53 9.39
CA PRO A 49 10.47 -4.33 9.43
C PRO A 49 9.81 -5.64 9.83
N SER A 50 8.97 -5.61 10.87
CA SER A 50 8.43 -6.85 11.41
C SER A 50 7.65 -7.55 10.30
N GLN A 51 7.82 -8.85 10.15
CA GLN A 51 7.23 -9.60 9.04
C GLN A 51 5.70 -9.39 9.00
N LYS A 52 5.08 -9.29 10.17
CA LYS A 52 3.65 -8.95 10.34
C LYS A 52 3.27 -7.59 9.75
N ASP A 53 4.11 -6.57 9.92
CA ASP A 53 3.85 -5.22 9.41
C ASP A 53 3.91 -5.18 7.89
N ILE A 54 4.84 -5.96 7.30
CA ILE A 54 4.93 -6.14 5.85
C ILE A 54 3.69 -6.86 5.33
N GLU A 55 3.32 -7.98 5.97
CA GLU A 55 2.11 -8.75 5.62
C GLU A 55 0.84 -7.91 5.71
N GLN A 56 0.75 -7.01 6.70
CA GLN A 56 -0.39 -6.12 6.84
C GLN A 56 -0.51 -5.14 5.66
N LEU A 57 0.61 -4.60 5.17
CA LEU A 57 0.63 -3.75 3.97
C LEU A 57 0.35 -4.54 2.69
N VAL A 58 0.85 -5.78 2.59
CA VAL A 58 0.56 -6.68 1.48
C VAL A 58 -0.93 -7.04 1.43
N TYR A 59 -1.54 -7.30 2.59
CA TYR A 59 -2.98 -7.52 2.72
C TYR A 59 -3.80 -6.30 2.29
N MET A 60 -3.28 -5.08 2.46
CA MET A 60 -3.89 -3.85 1.94
C MET A 60 -3.72 -3.67 0.42
N GLY A 61 -3.01 -4.58 -0.26
CA GLY A 61 -2.78 -4.54 -1.71
C GLY A 61 -1.49 -3.84 -2.14
N PHE A 62 -0.58 -3.52 -1.21
CA PHE A 62 0.72 -2.94 -1.55
C PHE A 62 1.75 -4.01 -1.90
N ASP A 63 2.62 -3.72 -2.87
CA ASP A 63 3.71 -4.62 -3.24
C ASP A 63 4.66 -4.88 -2.05
N PRO A 64 5.10 -6.14 -1.80
CA PRO A 64 5.96 -6.48 -0.67
C PRO A 64 7.30 -5.74 -0.67
N VAL A 65 7.87 -5.43 -1.84
CA VAL A 65 9.14 -4.70 -1.95
C VAL A 65 8.93 -3.24 -1.57
N ALA A 66 7.87 -2.62 -2.08
CA ALA A 66 7.47 -1.26 -1.73
C ALA A 66 7.10 -1.14 -0.23
N ALA A 67 6.34 -2.09 0.31
CA ALA A 67 5.96 -2.14 1.73
C ALA A 67 7.18 -2.22 2.65
N LYS A 68 8.12 -3.13 2.32
CA LYS A 68 9.36 -3.30 3.09
C LYS A 68 10.24 -2.06 3.05
N ALA A 69 10.37 -1.42 1.89
CA ALA A 69 11.12 -0.18 1.74
C ALA A 69 10.45 0.96 2.53
N ALA A 70 9.11 1.03 2.53
CA ALA A 70 8.36 2.08 3.22
C ALA A 70 8.51 1.94 4.74
N LEU A 71 8.33 0.74 5.26
CA LEU A 71 8.51 0.45 6.68
C LEU A 71 9.96 0.71 7.13
N ARG A 72 10.95 0.51 6.27
CA ARG A 72 12.34 0.85 6.58
C ARG A 72 12.56 2.36 6.69
N VAL A 73 11.97 3.14 5.80
CA VAL A 73 12.02 4.61 5.84
C VAL A 73 11.29 5.16 7.07
N PHE A 74 10.17 4.53 7.43
CA PHE A 74 9.28 4.98 8.50
C PHE A 74 9.48 4.26 9.85
N GLY A 75 10.58 3.52 10.00
CA GLY A 75 10.93 2.85 11.26
C GLY A 75 9.84 1.91 11.79
N GLY A 76 9.20 1.15 10.90
CA GLY A 76 8.15 0.19 11.27
C GLY A 76 6.75 0.80 11.43
N ASN A 77 6.53 2.08 11.13
CA ASN A 77 5.21 2.68 11.22
C ASN A 77 4.31 2.30 10.01
N VAL A 78 3.53 1.23 10.18
CA VAL A 78 2.57 0.72 9.17
C VAL A 78 1.61 1.80 8.69
N GLN A 79 1.08 2.62 9.60
CA GLN A 79 0.07 3.62 9.27
C GLN A 79 0.62 4.66 8.30
N LEU A 80 1.83 5.16 8.59
CA LEU A 80 2.46 6.20 7.81
C LEU A 80 3.04 5.65 6.49
N ALA A 81 3.52 4.40 6.51
CA ALA A 81 3.91 3.66 5.31
C ALA A 81 2.71 3.46 4.36
N ALA A 82 1.58 2.96 4.88
CA ALA A 82 0.36 2.75 4.10
C ALA A 82 -0.16 4.05 3.50
N GLN A 83 -0.21 5.14 4.29
CA GLN A 83 -0.66 6.44 3.83
C GLN A 83 0.22 6.97 2.70
N THR A 84 1.55 6.84 2.84
CA THR A 84 2.50 7.29 1.82
C THR A 84 2.40 6.45 0.55
N LEU A 85 2.27 5.13 0.67
CA LEU A 85 2.10 4.24 -0.48
C LEU A 85 0.77 4.52 -1.19
N ALA A 86 -0.34 4.66 -0.45
CA ALA A 86 -1.64 4.99 -1.03
C ALA A 86 -1.61 6.31 -1.80
N HIS A 87 -0.97 7.35 -1.24
CA HIS A 87 -0.87 8.66 -1.88
C HIS A 87 -0.04 8.64 -3.17
N ASN A 88 0.93 7.72 -3.27
CA ASN A 88 1.87 7.62 -4.40
C ASN A 88 1.59 6.40 -5.28
N GLY A 89 0.35 5.89 -5.28
CA GLY A 89 -0.07 4.80 -6.17
C GLY A 89 0.64 3.47 -5.92
N GLY A 90 1.01 3.18 -4.67
CA GLY A 90 1.70 1.96 -4.26
C GLY A 90 3.23 2.01 -4.41
N SER A 91 3.80 3.15 -4.80
CA SER A 91 5.24 3.34 -4.95
C SER A 91 5.81 4.31 -3.93
N LEU A 92 7.07 4.15 -3.56
CA LEU A 92 7.76 5.13 -2.71
C LEU A 92 8.34 6.26 -3.56
N PRO A 93 8.22 7.52 -3.14
CA PRO A 93 8.86 8.63 -3.83
C PRO A 93 10.40 8.46 -3.83
N ALA A 94 11.02 8.77 -4.96
CA ALA A 94 12.46 8.56 -5.21
C ALA A 94 13.36 9.26 -4.16
N ASP A 95 12.91 10.39 -3.61
CA ASP A 95 13.63 11.13 -2.57
C ASP A 95 13.86 10.31 -1.29
N LEU A 96 12.99 9.34 -0.98
CA LEU A 96 13.10 8.45 0.18
C LEU A 96 13.85 7.15 -0.13
N GLN A 97 13.93 6.77 -1.41
CA GLN A 97 14.72 5.61 -1.87
C GLN A 97 16.22 5.89 -1.79
N LEU A 98 16.63 7.15 -2.01
CA LEU A 98 18.03 7.57 -1.97
C LEU A 98 18.67 7.54 -0.57
N ALA A 99 17.87 7.50 0.51
CA ALA A 99 18.40 7.32 1.87
C ALA A 99 18.93 5.89 2.14
N VAL A 100 18.68 4.95 1.22
CA VAL A 100 19.22 3.57 1.25
C VAL A 100 20.50 3.43 0.40
N GLU A 101 20.78 4.40 -0.47
CA GLU A 101 21.87 4.33 -1.47
C GLU A 101 23.11 5.12 -1.02
N GLU A 102 23.72 4.75 0.12
CA GLU A 102 25.14 5.02 0.36
C GLU A 102 25.95 3.73 0.20
N ALA A 103 26.24 3.37 -1.05
CA ALA A 103 27.55 2.88 -1.51
C ALA A 103 27.54 2.71 -3.04
N PRO A 104 28.31 3.49 -3.81
CA PRO A 104 28.44 3.30 -5.25
C PRO A 104 29.54 2.29 -5.54
N SER A 105 29.23 1.23 -6.30
CA SER A 105 30.20 0.54 -7.16
C SER A 105 29.50 -0.30 -8.22
N THR A 106 29.49 0.22 -9.44
CA THR A 106 29.34 -0.54 -10.71
C THR A 106 30.62 -0.29 -11.53
N PRO A 107 30.98 -1.01 -12.63
CA PRO A 107 30.26 -2.08 -13.33
C PRO A 107 31.13 -3.28 -13.86
N ALA A 108 30.43 -4.28 -14.41
CA ALA A 108 30.82 -5.22 -15.49
C ALA A 108 31.79 -6.40 -15.21
N THR A 109 31.33 -7.65 -15.40
CA THR A 109 31.57 -8.48 -16.62
C THR A 109 31.29 -9.98 -16.37
N SER A 110 30.58 -10.57 -17.34
CA SER A 110 30.61 -11.97 -17.79
C SER A 110 29.87 -13.09 -17.01
N PRO A 111 29.28 -14.07 -17.75
CA PRO A 111 28.45 -15.14 -17.22
C PRO A 111 29.33 -16.28 -16.72
N SER A 112 28.96 -16.87 -15.57
CA SER A 112 29.56 -18.10 -15.09
C SER A 112 28.50 -19.18 -15.05
N ASP A 113 28.55 -20.05 -16.06
CA ASP A 113 28.04 -21.42 -15.98
C ASP A 113 28.67 -22.14 -14.79
N SER A 114 27.83 -22.84 -14.02
CA SER A 114 28.07 -24.15 -13.38
C SER A 114 27.21 -24.22 -12.10
N ALA A 115 26.01 -24.79 -12.19
CA ALA A 115 25.74 -26.22 -12.14
C ALA A 115 25.59 -26.74 -10.71
N GLY A 116 24.39 -27.26 -10.42
CA GLY A 116 24.25 -28.44 -9.59
C GLY A 116 23.39 -28.30 -8.33
N THR A 117 22.06 -28.27 -8.48
CA THR A 117 21.19 -29.13 -7.66
C THR A 117 20.10 -29.73 -8.56
N SER A 118 20.44 -30.82 -9.24
CA SER A 118 19.43 -31.72 -9.81
C SER A 118 18.88 -32.64 -8.73
N SER A 119 17.57 -32.58 -8.49
CA SER A 119 16.63 -33.65 -8.07
C SER A 119 15.40 -32.95 -7.44
N ALA A 120 14.17 -33.06 -7.93
CA ALA A 120 13.53 -34.17 -8.63
C ALA A 120 12.54 -33.67 -9.70
N SER A 121 12.75 -34.07 -10.95
CA SER A 121 11.86 -33.82 -12.10
C SER A 121 10.61 -34.71 -12.10
N ALA A 122 10.10 -35.03 -10.92
CA ALA A 122 8.84 -35.76 -10.70
C ALA A 122 7.91 -35.00 -9.75
N ASP A 123 8.41 -33.97 -9.05
CA ASP A 123 7.60 -33.10 -8.18
C ASP A 123 7.02 -31.91 -8.97
N GLU A 124 7.65 -31.43 -10.04
CA GLU A 124 7.11 -30.31 -10.85
C GLU A 124 5.77 -30.69 -11.51
N ASP A 125 5.64 -31.92 -12.02
CA ASP A 125 4.38 -32.41 -12.59
C ASP A 125 3.30 -32.57 -11.50
N MET A 126 3.70 -32.99 -10.29
CA MET A 126 2.77 -33.11 -9.14
C MET A 126 2.34 -31.74 -8.60
N GLU A 127 3.26 -30.76 -8.57
CA GLU A 127 2.99 -29.38 -8.15
C GLU A 127 2.07 -28.68 -9.15
N THR A 128 2.30 -28.86 -10.45
CA THR A 128 1.43 -28.28 -11.48
C THR A 128 0.04 -28.90 -11.50
N GLU A 129 -0.09 -30.20 -11.25
CA GLU A 129 -1.39 -30.86 -11.10
C GLU A 129 -2.15 -30.34 -9.86
N ALA A 130 -1.45 -30.14 -8.74
CA ALA A 130 -2.04 -29.54 -7.53
C ALA A 130 -2.48 -28.07 -7.73
N VAL A 131 -1.70 -27.28 -8.48
CA VAL A 131 -2.09 -25.89 -8.82
C VAL A 131 -3.29 -25.88 -9.76
N ASN A 132 -3.35 -26.82 -10.71
CA ASN A 132 -4.48 -26.93 -11.64
C ASN A 132 -5.77 -27.35 -10.93
N GLU A 133 -5.69 -28.28 -9.96
CA GLU A 133 -6.84 -28.65 -9.10
C GLU A 133 -7.42 -27.43 -8.37
N ILE A 134 -6.56 -26.55 -7.84
CA ILE A 134 -7.00 -25.33 -7.13
C ILE A 134 -7.60 -24.31 -8.10
N LEU A 135 -7.06 -24.19 -9.33
CA LEU A 135 -7.57 -23.27 -10.34
C LEU A 135 -8.97 -23.67 -10.84
N GLU A 136 -9.29 -24.97 -10.88
CA GLU A 136 -10.64 -25.46 -11.25
C GLU A 136 -11.72 -25.03 -10.25
N ASP A 137 -11.35 -24.88 -8.97
CA ASP A 137 -12.24 -24.42 -7.90
C ASP A 137 -12.34 -22.88 -7.82
N ILE A 138 -11.50 -22.13 -8.57
CA ILE A 138 -11.54 -20.67 -8.65
C ILE A 138 -12.36 -20.27 -9.89
N PRO A 139 -13.49 -19.57 -9.75
CA PRO A 139 -14.25 -19.13 -10.93
C PRO A 139 -13.41 -18.20 -11.80
N GLU A 140 -13.43 -18.43 -13.11
CA GLU A 140 -12.64 -17.66 -14.09
C GLU A 140 -13.10 -16.20 -14.18
N HIS A 141 -14.36 -15.89 -13.82
CA HIS A 141 -14.97 -14.60 -14.05
C HIS A 141 -15.49 -14.00 -12.73
N GLU A 142 -15.04 -12.78 -12.41
CA GLU A 142 -15.46 -12.03 -11.22
C GLU A 142 -16.97 -11.73 -11.19
N GLU A 143 -17.62 -11.83 -12.35
CA GLU A 143 -19.06 -11.64 -12.57
C GLU A 143 -19.90 -12.81 -11.99
N ASP A 144 -19.32 -14.00 -11.77
CA ASP A 144 -20.01 -15.17 -11.20
C ASP A 144 -20.38 -15.01 -9.71
N TYR A 145 -19.82 -13.98 -9.06
CA TYR A 145 -20.14 -13.61 -7.68
C TYR A 145 -21.24 -12.55 -7.57
N LEU A 146 -21.70 -11.99 -8.69
CA LEU A 146 -22.78 -11.01 -8.73
C LEU A 146 -24.11 -11.72 -8.99
N ASP A 147 -25.12 -11.44 -8.15
CA ASP A 147 -26.49 -11.94 -8.34
C ASP A 147 -27.19 -11.37 -9.59
N SER A 148 -26.52 -10.51 -10.37
CA SER A 148 -27.05 -9.80 -11.53
C SER A 148 -25.95 -9.55 -12.56
N THR A 149 -26.26 -9.70 -13.84
CA THR A 149 -25.31 -9.36 -14.91
C THR A 149 -25.36 -7.87 -15.25
N LEU A 150 -24.37 -7.38 -16.00
CA LEU A 150 -24.36 -5.99 -16.50
C LEU A 150 -25.63 -5.66 -17.32
N GLU A 151 -26.14 -6.62 -18.09
CA GLU A 151 -27.38 -6.46 -18.87
C GLU A 151 -28.61 -6.30 -17.96
N ASP A 152 -28.66 -7.02 -16.84
CA ASP A 152 -29.75 -6.89 -15.87
C ASP A 152 -29.72 -5.52 -15.18
N GLU A 153 -28.53 -5.03 -14.83
CA GLU A 153 -28.34 -3.69 -14.26
C GLU A 153 -28.80 -2.58 -15.24
N GLU A 154 -28.54 -2.72 -16.54
CA GLU A 154 -29.00 -1.76 -17.55
C GLU A 154 -30.53 -1.62 -17.53
N ILE A 155 -31.24 -2.74 -17.43
CA ILE A 155 -32.71 -2.77 -17.36
C ILE A 155 -33.20 -2.06 -16.10
N ILE A 156 -32.58 -2.35 -14.95
CA ILE A 156 -32.93 -1.73 -13.66
C ILE A 156 -32.73 -0.21 -13.71
N ILE A 157 -31.61 0.25 -14.27
CA ILE A 157 -31.31 1.68 -14.39
C ILE A 157 -32.31 2.37 -15.33
N ALA A 158 -32.66 1.76 -16.46
CA ALA A 158 -33.65 2.31 -17.39
C ALA A 158 -35.03 2.47 -16.74
N GLU A 159 -35.46 1.47 -15.95
CA GLU A 159 -36.71 1.55 -15.19
C GLU A 159 -36.65 2.68 -14.14
N TYR A 160 -35.56 2.77 -13.39
CA TYR A 160 -35.37 3.82 -12.39
C TYR A 160 -35.41 5.23 -13.01
N LEU A 161 -34.76 5.42 -14.16
CA LEU A 161 -34.77 6.69 -14.89
C LEU A 161 -36.19 7.08 -15.34
N SER A 162 -37.00 6.12 -15.78
CA SER A 162 -38.41 6.34 -16.11
C SER A 162 -39.21 6.84 -14.91
N TYR A 163 -39.02 6.25 -13.71
CA TYR A 163 -39.66 6.74 -12.48
C TYR A 163 -39.24 8.18 -12.14
N VAL A 164 -37.94 8.47 -12.20
CA VAL A 164 -37.41 9.81 -11.90
C VAL A 164 -37.96 10.86 -12.88
N GLU A 165 -38.01 10.55 -14.17
CA GLU A 165 -38.54 11.46 -15.19
C GLU A 165 -40.04 11.71 -14.98
N ASN A 166 -40.82 10.67 -14.65
CA ASN A 166 -42.24 10.82 -14.32
C ASN A 166 -42.46 11.71 -13.08
N ILE A 167 -41.65 11.56 -12.03
CA ILE A 167 -41.74 12.40 -10.83
C ILE A 167 -41.39 13.86 -11.14
N LYS A 168 -40.34 14.09 -11.94
CA LYS A 168 -39.94 15.43 -12.38
C LYS A 168 -41.04 16.09 -13.24
N SER A 169 -41.67 15.30 -14.11
CA SER A 169 -42.80 15.73 -14.96
C SER A 169 -44.03 16.09 -14.14
N ALA A 170 -44.34 15.31 -13.11
CA ALA A 170 -45.45 15.56 -12.20
C ALA A 170 -45.23 16.84 -11.37
N THR A 171 -44.00 17.06 -10.89
CA THR A 171 -43.65 18.24 -10.09
C THR A 171 -43.68 19.53 -10.92
N LYS A 172 -43.38 19.47 -12.22
CA LYS A 172 -43.41 20.64 -13.12
C LYS A 172 -44.83 21.07 -13.54
N ARG A 173 -45.85 20.22 -13.35
CA ARG A 173 -47.25 20.52 -13.70
C ARG A 173 -48.08 21.10 -12.55
N ASN A 174 -47.54 21.15 -11.32
CA ASN A 174 -48.14 21.84 -10.17
C ASN A 174 -47.49 23.21 -9.97
#